data_AF-A0A136KUX5-F1
#
_entry.id   AF-A0A136KUX5-F1
#
_cell.length_a   1.000
_cell.length_b   1.000
_cell.length_c   1.000
_cell.angle_alpha   90.00
_cell.angle_beta   90.00
_cell.angle_gamma   90.00
#
_symmetry.space_group_name_H-M   'P 1'
#
loop_
_entity.id
_entity.type
_entity.pdbx_description
1 polymer ?
#
loop_
_entity_poly.entity_id
_entity_poly.type
_entity_poly.pdbx_seq_one_letter_code
_entity_poly.pdbx_strand_id
1 'polypeptide(L)'
;MKVIVVSFCFSNYLAFFDPLGILFFSISLACAWKHKSNRLLQILVVFIIILFSIGMGFSLFEQVGDALLNFPTPRFSEGRFQPGTTTISSILKYGLDFDLLQIKRFISSALGLGIGFISLFIAFWLWRREKKTQLSTFLINTYLITGFVLSPLLHLGESKINCQQDIILAHENLGKYLSQIIPPDSLVYWDGGNAFTPMVYVPNARIFPPQINDGYTYHIGGDPDILYYFSHWNAELDQRWRNEADIFIIEAKRFANWKDFLTPQAFQEFPAPNDSPACSKGAELRIFQRIP
;
A
#
# COMPACT_ATOMS: atom_id res chain seq x y z
N MET A 1 -21.51 -4.94 -4.46
CA MET A 1 -20.33 -5.80 -4.73
C MET A 1 -19.08 -4.93 -4.77
N LYS A 2 -18.37 -4.84 -3.64
CA LYS A 2 -17.08 -4.12 -3.53
C LYS A 2 -16.08 -5.14 -2.98
N VAL A 3 -15.38 -5.81 -3.89
CA VAL A 3 -14.23 -6.64 -3.54
C VAL A 3 -13.06 -5.66 -3.40
N ILE A 4 -12.68 -5.34 -2.17
CA ILE A 4 -11.51 -4.49 -1.86
C ILE A 4 -10.51 -5.35 -1.10
N VAL A 5 -9.83 -6.29 -1.77
CA VAL A 5 -8.65 -6.96 -1.18
C VAL A 5 -7.52 -7.24 -2.21
N VAL A 6 -7.74 -7.11 -3.52
CA VAL A 6 -6.71 -7.52 -4.51
C VAL A 6 -5.64 -6.44 -4.80
N SER A 7 -5.76 -5.22 -4.24
CA SER A 7 -4.87 -4.11 -4.62
C SER A 7 -3.46 -4.19 -4.02
N PHE A 8 -3.25 -4.91 -2.91
CA PHE A 8 -1.98 -4.84 -2.17
C PHE A 8 -0.85 -5.71 -2.77
N CYS A 9 -1.17 -6.84 -3.40
CA CYS A 9 -0.16 -7.71 -4.02
C CYS A 9 0.01 -7.46 -5.52
N PHE A 10 -0.89 -6.71 -6.15
CA PHE A 10 -0.85 -6.49 -7.60
C PHE A 10 0.37 -5.68 -8.04
N SER A 11 0.83 -4.72 -7.24
CA SER A 11 2.02 -3.93 -7.58
C SER A 11 3.29 -4.79 -7.65
N ASN A 12 3.51 -5.66 -6.66
CA ASN A 12 4.65 -6.60 -6.66
C ASN A 12 4.51 -7.68 -7.75
N TYR A 13 3.28 -8.10 -8.04
CA TYR A 13 3.00 -9.00 -9.16
C TYR A 13 3.26 -8.33 -10.52
N LEU A 14 3.02 -7.03 -10.66
CA LEU A 14 3.35 -6.28 -11.86
C LEU A 14 4.86 -6.13 -12.06
N ALA A 15 5.63 -5.94 -10.97
CA ALA A 15 7.09 -5.89 -11.02
C ALA A 15 7.72 -7.19 -11.55
N PHE A 16 7.04 -8.34 -11.38
CA PHE A 16 7.45 -9.60 -12.03
C PHE A 16 7.52 -9.49 -13.56
N PHE A 17 6.73 -8.60 -14.17
CA PHE A 17 6.72 -8.34 -15.62
C PHE A 17 7.69 -7.25 -16.06
N ASP A 18 8.48 -6.65 -15.17
CA ASP A 18 9.49 -5.65 -15.52
C ASP A 18 10.49 -6.12 -16.62
N PRO A 19 10.89 -7.41 -16.69
CA PRO A 19 11.70 -7.91 -17.81
C PRO A 19 11.02 -7.77 -19.18
N LEU A 20 9.68 -7.81 -19.26
CA LEU A 20 8.94 -7.54 -20.49
C LEU A 20 9.05 -6.07 -20.90
N GLY A 21 9.15 -5.16 -19.93
CA GLY A 21 9.44 -3.74 -20.19
C GLY A 21 10.79 -3.55 -20.87
N ILE A 22 11.82 -4.29 -20.46
CA ILE A 22 13.17 -4.26 -21.06
C ILE A 22 13.16 -4.85 -22.49
N LEU A 23 12.41 -5.93 -22.70
CA LEU A 23 12.21 -6.52 -24.03
C LEU A 23 11.43 -5.55 -24.95
N PHE A 24 10.38 -4.93 -24.44
CA PHE A 24 9.62 -3.92 -25.18
C PHE A 24 10.47 -2.69 -25.50
N PHE A 25 11.32 -2.24 -24.57
CA PHE A 25 12.29 -1.17 -24.77
C PHE A 25 13.25 -1.49 -25.92
N SER A 26 13.89 -2.67 -25.89
CA SER A 26 14.85 -3.09 -26.90
C SER A 26 14.22 -3.29 -28.29
N ILE A 27 13.01 -3.85 -28.35
CA ILE A 27 12.24 -3.99 -29.60
C ILE A 27 11.81 -2.62 -30.15
N SER A 28 11.31 -1.73 -29.28
CA SER A 28 10.89 -0.38 -29.68
C SER A 28 12.06 0.45 -30.18
N LEU A 29 13.22 0.36 -29.53
CA LEU A 29 14.46 1.02 -29.95
C LEU A 29 14.94 0.51 -31.32
N ALA A 30 14.92 -0.81 -31.53
CA ALA A 30 15.31 -1.44 -32.80
C ALA A 30 14.34 -1.09 -33.95
N CYS A 31 13.04 -1.01 -33.67
CA CYS A 31 12.01 -0.67 -34.65
C CYS A 31 12.00 0.83 -35.00
N ALA A 32 12.14 1.69 -33.99
CA ALA A 32 12.17 3.14 -34.15
C ALA A 32 13.39 3.65 -34.95
N TRP A 33 14.45 2.86 -35.05
CA TRP A 33 15.63 3.17 -35.86
C TRP A 33 15.42 2.96 -37.37
N LYS A 34 14.47 2.12 -37.77
CA LYS A 34 14.34 1.68 -39.18
C LYS A 34 13.33 2.46 -40.03
N HIS A 35 12.36 3.13 -39.42
CA HIS A 35 11.26 3.75 -40.18
C HIS A 35 11.31 5.29 -40.23
N LYS A 36 10.85 5.87 -41.35
CA LYS A 36 10.54 7.30 -41.46
C LYS A 36 9.18 7.59 -40.82
N SER A 37 9.17 8.45 -39.82
CA SER A 37 7.98 8.82 -39.06
C SER A 37 7.09 9.79 -39.83
N ASN A 38 5.81 9.43 -39.96
CA ASN A 38 4.76 10.34 -40.38
C ASN A 38 4.35 11.28 -39.22
N ARG A 39 3.71 12.43 -39.51
CA ARG A 39 3.18 13.39 -38.51
C ARG A 39 2.17 12.74 -37.57
N LEU A 40 1.32 11.83 -38.07
CA LEU A 40 0.36 11.10 -37.25
C LEU A 40 1.05 10.28 -36.16
N LEU A 41 2.18 9.62 -36.51
CA LEU A 41 2.97 8.84 -35.55
C LEU A 41 3.60 9.75 -34.49
N GLN A 42 4.03 10.96 -34.84
CA GLN A 42 4.58 11.91 -33.87
C GLN A 42 3.53 12.36 -32.85
N ILE A 43 2.32 12.67 -33.30
CA ILE A 43 1.19 13.02 -32.43
C ILE A 43 0.86 11.86 -31.49
N LEU A 44 0.80 10.63 -32.04
CA LEU A 44 0.52 9.43 -31.26
C LEU A 44 1.61 9.16 -30.21
N VAL A 45 2.89 9.34 -30.55
CA VAL A 45 4.01 9.20 -29.61
C VAL A 45 3.92 10.22 -28.47
N VAL A 46 3.63 11.48 -28.77
CA VAL A 46 3.44 12.52 -27.74
C VAL A 46 2.28 12.16 -26.82
N PHE A 47 1.15 11.72 -27.40
CA PHE A 47 -0.02 11.29 -26.62
C PHE A 47 0.30 10.09 -25.71
N ILE A 48 1.00 9.09 -26.23
CA ILE A 48 1.44 7.91 -25.46
C ILE A 48 2.34 8.34 -24.30
N ILE A 49 3.34 9.18 -24.54
CA ILE A 49 4.24 9.66 -23.48
C ILE A 49 3.45 10.36 -22.37
N ILE A 50 2.50 11.23 -22.72
CA ILE A 50 1.64 11.91 -21.74
C ILE A 50 0.79 10.89 -20.95
N LEU A 51 0.14 9.97 -21.65
CA LEU A 51 -0.71 8.95 -21.03
C LEU A 51 0.06 8.06 -20.07
N PHE A 52 1.25 7.57 -20.48
CA PHE A 52 2.12 6.76 -19.62
C PHE A 52 2.63 7.55 -18.42
N SER A 53 3.02 8.82 -18.59
CA SER A 53 3.44 9.67 -17.48
C SER A 53 2.32 9.91 -16.47
N ILE A 54 1.07 10.14 -16.93
CA ILE A 54 -0.10 10.22 -16.05
C ILE A 54 -0.31 8.88 -15.33
N GLY A 55 -0.28 7.77 -16.05
CA GLY A 55 -0.49 6.43 -15.50
C GLY A 55 0.55 6.03 -14.45
N MET A 56 1.83 6.30 -14.72
CA MET A 56 2.91 6.09 -13.75
C MET A 56 2.73 6.98 -12.52
N GLY A 57 2.44 8.28 -12.70
CA GLY A 57 2.11 9.16 -11.59
C GLY A 57 0.93 8.64 -10.78
N PHE A 58 -0.16 8.24 -11.45
CA PHE A 58 -1.32 7.64 -10.80
C PHE A 58 -0.95 6.39 -10.01
N SER A 59 -0.08 5.51 -10.52
CA SER A 59 0.33 4.28 -9.83
C SER A 59 1.08 4.53 -8.52
N LEU A 60 1.79 5.66 -8.41
CA LEU A 60 2.56 6.05 -7.23
C LEU A 60 1.75 6.83 -6.18
N PHE A 61 0.41 6.83 -6.28
CA PHE A 61 -0.44 7.63 -5.39
C PHE A 61 -0.28 7.31 -3.90
N GLU A 62 0.10 6.08 -3.55
CA GLU A 62 0.32 5.69 -2.16
C GLU A 62 1.57 6.31 -1.55
N GLN A 63 2.57 6.62 -2.39
CA GLN A 63 3.83 7.24 -1.99
C GLN A 63 3.71 8.77 -1.84
N VAL A 64 2.53 9.34 -2.07
CA VAL A 64 2.27 10.77 -1.82
C VAL A 64 2.33 11.04 -0.32
N GLY A 65 3.48 11.55 0.13
CA GLY A 65 3.74 11.89 1.52
C GLY A 65 3.08 13.19 1.99
N ASP A 66 3.04 13.36 3.31
CA ASP A 66 2.38 14.50 3.96
C ASP A 66 2.98 15.86 3.58
N ALA A 67 4.27 15.92 3.22
CA ALA A 67 4.91 17.14 2.78
C ALA A 67 4.27 17.72 1.51
N LEU A 68 3.87 16.85 0.56
CA LEU A 68 3.22 17.28 -0.67
C LEU A 68 1.74 17.63 -0.43
N LEU A 69 1.06 16.85 0.43
CA LEU A 69 -0.33 17.11 0.80
C LEU A 69 -0.49 18.45 1.55
N ASN A 70 0.48 18.79 2.39
CA ASN A 70 0.47 19.98 3.23
C ASN A 70 1.29 21.13 2.64
N PHE A 71 1.63 21.07 1.35
CA PHE A 71 2.37 22.14 0.69
C PHE A 71 1.58 23.46 0.77
N PRO A 72 2.19 24.55 1.28
CA PRO A 72 1.49 25.82 1.48
C PRO A 72 1.23 26.49 0.13
N THR A 73 -0.03 26.77 -0.14
CA THR A 73 -0.49 27.47 -1.35
C THR A 73 -1.27 28.72 -0.98
N PRO A 74 -1.20 29.79 -1.78
CA PRO A 74 -1.98 30.99 -1.52
C PRO A 74 -3.48 30.67 -1.59
N ARG A 75 -4.25 31.19 -0.63
CA ARG A 75 -5.69 30.94 -0.57
C ARG A 75 -6.39 31.63 -1.74
N PHE A 76 -7.12 30.86 -2.53
CA PHE A 76 -7.93 31.35 -3.65
C PHE A 76 -9.40 31.02 -3.38
N SER A 77 -10.25 32.05 -3.33
CA SER A 77 -11.70 31.90 -3.14
C SER A 77 -12.41 33.00 -3.92
N GLU A 78 -13.51 32.65 -4.59
CA GLU A 78 -14.35 33.61 -5.34
C GLU A 78 -13.58 34.46 -6.38
N GLY A 79 -12.57 33.88 -7.02
CA GLY A 79 -11.79 34.58 -8.05
C GLY A 79 -10.77 35.59 -7.50
N ARG A 80 -10.54 35.66 -6.18
CA ARG A 80 -9.56 36.56 -5.55
C ARG A 80 -8.56 35.80 -4.69
N PHE A 81 -7.33 36.29 -4.69
CA PHE A 81 -6.30 35.85 -3.74
C PHE A 81 -6.60 36.47 -2.37
N GLN A 82 -6.81 35.62 -1.37
CA GLN A 82 -7.04 36.03 0.01
C GLN A 82 -5.72 36.00 0.81
N PRO A 83 -5.54 36.88 1.81
CA PRO A 83 -4.39 36.83 2.69
C PRO A 83 -4.41 35.53 3.52
N GLY A 84 -3.25 34.86 3.59
CA GLY A 84 -3.08 33.59 4.27
C GLY A 84 -2.72 32.44 3.32
N THR A 85 -2.20 31.35 3.90
CA THR A 85 -1.86 30.12 3.18
C THR A 85 -2.85 29.02 3.54
N THR A 86 -3.11 28.14 2.59
CA THR A 86 -3.92 26.94 2.74
C THR A 86 -3.17 25.76 2.12
N THR A 87 -3.47 24.52 2.53
CA THR A 87 -2.81 23.35 1.95
C THR A 87 -3.47 22.93 0.63
N ILE A 88 -2.70 22.27 -0.24
CA ILE A 88 -3.26 21.67 -1.48
C ILE A 88 -4.40 20.70 -1.14
N SER A 89 -4.20 19.90 -0.08
CA SER A 89 -5.20 18.94 0.39
C SER A 89 -6.51 19.60 0.80
N SER A 90 -6.48 20.77 1.45
CA SER A 90 -7.70 21.46 1.89
C SER A 90 -8.42 22.14 0.72
N ILE A 91 -7.70 22.66 -0.28
CA ILE A 91 -8.32 23.18 -1.51
C ILE A 91 -9.10 22.08 -2.23
N LEU A 92 -8.48 20.90 -2.41
CA LEU A 92 -9.13 19.79 -3.12
C LEU A 92 -10.29 19.20 -2.30
N LYS A 93 -10.13 19.09 -0.98
CA LYS A 93 -11.17 18.58 -0.09
C LYS A 93 -12.37 19.52 -0.01
N TYR A 94 -12.17 20.81 0.26
CA TYR A 94 -13.26 21.76 0.48
C TYR A 94 -13.76 22.45 -0.79
N GLY A 95 -12.92 22.49 -1.84
CA GLY A 95 -13.29 23.10 -3.12
C GLY A 95 -13.93 22.11 -4.11
N LEU A 96 -13.47 20.85 -4.14
CA LEU A 96 -13.94 19.84 -5.10
C LEU A 96 -14.63 18.63 -4.43
N ASP A 97 -14.78 18.63 -3.10
CA ASP A 97 -15.36 17.53 -2.32
C ASP A 97 -14.64 16.18 -2.52
N PHE A 98 -13.32 16.22 -2.69
CA PHE A 98 -12.52 15.01 -2.89
C PHE A 98 -12.20 14.31 -1.57
N ASP A 99 -12.34 12.98 -1.57
CA ASP A 99 -11.84 12.13 -0.49
C ASP A 99 -10.31 12.04 -0.51
N LEU A 100 -9.66 11.71 0.61
CA LEU A 100 -8.20 11.67 0.75
C LEU A 100 -7.54 10.76 -0.30
N LEU A 101 -8.19 9.64 -0.63
CA LEU A 101 -7.71 8.73 -1.67
C LEU A 101 -7.75 9.37 -3.06
N GLN A 102 -8.81 10.14 -3.37
CA GLN A 102 -8.95 10.87 -4.63
C GLN A 102 -7.93 12.02 -4.71
N ILE A 103 -7.70 12.72 -3.61
CA ILE A 103 -6.68 13.78 -3.50
C ILE A 103 -5.29 13.22 -3.82
N LYS A 104 -4.90 12.11 -3.18
CA LYS A 104 -3.60 11.47 -3.44
C LYS A 104 -3.45 11.05 -4.90
N ARG A 105 -4.47 10.41 -5.48
CA ARG A 105 -4.48 10.00 -6.90
C ARG A 105 -4.38 11.19 -7.84
N PHE A 106 -5.12 12.26 -7.58
CA PHE A 106 -5.12 13.47 -8.40
C PHE A 106 -3.76 14.16 -8.38
N ILE A 107 -3.21 14.41 -7.19
CA ILE A 107 -1.90 15.05 -7.02
C ILE A 107 -0.81 14.23 -7.71
N SER A 108 -0.80 12.91 -7.49
CA SER A 108 0.20 12.02 -8.09
C SER A 108 0.10 11.98 -9.62
N SER A 109 -1.11 11.95 -10.17
CA SER A 109 -1.35 12.02 -11.61
C SER A 109 -0.93 13.35 -12.21
N ALA A 110 -1.20 14.46 -11.50
CA ALA A 110 -0.82 15.81 -11.93
C ALA A 110 0.70 15.99 -11.94
N LEU A 111 1.40 15.44 -10.93
CA LEU A 111 2.86 15.38 -10.94
C LEU A 111 3.40 14.55 -12.09
N GLY A 112 2.82 13.36 -12.33
CA GLY A 112 3.14 12.52 -13.48
C GLY A 112 3.00 13.28 -14.80
N LEU A 113 1.87 13.98 -14.99
CA LEU A 113 1.63 14.84 -16.15
C LEU A 113 2.70 15.93 -16.30
N GLY A 114 3.02 16.64 -15.21
CA GLY A 114 4.04 17.68 -15.18
C GLY A 114 5.41 17.16 -15.61
N ILE A 115 5.82 16.00 -15.08
CA ILE A 115 7.06 15.32 -15.47
C ILE A 115 7.02 14.90 -16.95
N GLY A 116 5.87 14.42 -17.44
CA GLY A 116 5.64 14.14 -18.85
C GLY A 116 5.94 15.34 -19.74
N PHE A 117 5.36 16.51 -19.44
CA PHE A 117 5.63 17.73 -20.20
C PHE A 117 7.08 18.19 -20.11
N ILE A 118 7.70 18.12 -18.93
CA ILE A 118 9.12 18.47 -18.76
C ILE A 118 10.00 17.55 -19.61
N SER A 119 9.73 16.24 -19.61
CA SER A 119 10.50 15.27 -20.40
C SER A 119 10.37 15.53 -21.92
N LEU A 120 9.16 15.84 -22.40
CA LEU A 120 8.92 16.21 -23.79
C LEU A 120 9.62 17.52 -24.17
N PHE A 121 9.61 18.50 -23.28
CA PHE A 121 10.28 19.78 -23.48
C PHE A 121 11.81 19.60 -23.59
N ILE A 122 12.42 18.85 -22.67
CA ILE A 122 13.85 18.53 -22.71
C ILE A 122 14.19 17.78 -23.99
N ALA A 123 13.42 16.76 -24.35
CA ALA A 123 13.64 15.97 -25.56
C ALA A 123 13.50 16.82 -26.84
N PHE A 124 12.51 17.71 -26.91
CA PHE A 124 12.36 18.64 -28.03
C PHE A 124 13.53 19.63 -28.11
N TRP A 125 13.96 20.17 -26.97
CA TRP A 125 15.07 21.12 -26.90
C TRP A 125 16.41 20.50 -27.35
N LEU A 126 16.71 19.27 -26.90
CA LEU A 126 17.90 18.53 -27.32
C LEU A 126 17.83 18.14 -28.81
N TRP A 127 16.67 17.69 -29.30
CA TRP A 127 16.47 17.37 -30.71
C TRP A 127 16.77 18.59 -31.61
N ARG A 128 16.32 19.78 -31.21
CA ARG A 128 16.52 21.02 -31.97
C ARG A 128 18.01 21.38 -32.14
N ARG A 129 18.87 20.91 -31.23
CA ARG A 129 20.33 21.09 -31.28
C ARG A 129 21.00 20.10 -32.23
N GLU A 130 20.60 18.83 -32.20
CA GLU A 130 21.24 17.76 -32.97
C GLU A 130 20.82 17.71 -34.44
N LYS A 131 19.55 18.01 -34.76
CA LYS A 131 18.93 18.04 -36.12
C LYS A 131 19.16 16.82 -37.05
N LYS A 132 19.85 15.78 -36.60
CA LYS A 132 20.25 14.61 -37.40
C LYS A 132 19.29 13.42 -37.30
N THR A 133 18.46 13.40 -36.26
CA THR A 133 17.55 12.28 -35.95
C THR A 133 16.10 12.67 -36.14
N GLN A 134 15.24 11.68 -36.38
CA GLN A 134 13.80 11.91 -36.46
C GLN A 134 13.24 12.24 -35.08
N LEU A 135 12.34 13.23 -35.02
CA LEU A 135 11.80 13.74 -33.76
C LEU A 135 11.16 12.65 -32.91
N SER A 136 10.32 11.78 -33.48
CA SER A 136 9.65 10.70 -32.73
C SER A 136 10.63 9.70 -32.11
N THR A 137 11.61 9.23 -32.88
CA THR A 137 12.68 8.35 -32.37
C THR A 137 13.47 9.04 -31.25
N PHE A 138 13.76 10.33 -31.41
CA PHE A 138 14.47 11.11 -30.39
C PHE A 138 13.64 11.27 -29.11
N LEU A 139 12.35 11.57 -29.21
CA LEU A 139 11.42 11.69 -28.09
C LEU A 139 11.34 10.37 -27.30
N ILE A 140 11.11 9.26 -27.99
CA ILE A 140 11.01 7.92 -27.40
C ILE A 140 12.30 7.58 -26.66
N ASN A 141 13.46 7.71 -27.31
CA ASN A 141 14.74 7.35 -26.71
C ASN A 141 15.08 8.22 -25.51
N THR A 142 14.84 9.53 -25.60
CA THR A 142 15.10 10.45 -24.47
C THR A 142 14.19 10.13 -23.29
N TYR A 143 12.91 9.84 -23.54
CA TYR A 143 11.96 9.47 -22.50
C TYR A 143 12.37 8.17 -21.80
N LEU A 144 12.77 7.16 -22.57
CA LEU A 144 13.18 5.88 -22.02
C LEU A 144 14.53 5.94 -21.29
N ILE A 145 15.51 6.69 -21.81
CA ILE A 145 16.79 6.92 -21.12
C ILE A 145 16.54 7.67 -19.82
N THR A 146 15.73 8.72 -19.84
CA THR A 146 15.36 9.48 -18.64
C THR A 146 14.67 8.58 -17.62
N GLY A 147 13.71 7.75 -18.05
CA GLY A 147 13.04 6.77 -17.20
C GLY A 147 14.01 5.76 -16.59
N PHE A 148 14.95 5.23 -17.38
CA PHE A 148 15.97 4.28 -16.91
C PHE A 148 16.94 4.92 -15.91
N VAL A 149 17.40 6.15 -16.15
CA VAL A 149 18.30 6.88 -15.25
C VAL A 149 17.59 7.29 -13.96
N LEU A 150 16.30 7.65 -14.05
CA LEU A 150 15.50 8.08 -12.89
C LEU A 150 14.83 6.92 -12.14
N SER A 151 14.81 5.70 -12.68
CA SER A 151 14.17 4.55 -12.02
C SER A 151 14.73 4.23 -10.63
N PRO A 152 16.05 4.38 -10.35
CA PRO A 152 16.58 4.17 -9.00
C PRO A 152 16.13 5.28 -8.04
N LEU A 153 15.94 6.51 -8.54
CA LEU A 153 15.47 7.65 -7.75
C LEU A 153 13.99 7.50 -7.34
N LEU A 154 13.18 6.83 -8.16
CA LEU A 154 11.78 6.53 -7.83
C LEU A 154 11.65 5.51 -6.68
N HIS A 155 12.62 4.60 -6.53
CA HIS A 155 12.65 3.62 -5.42
C HIS A 155 13.17 4.19 -4.10
N LEU A 156 13.74 5.40 -4.09
CA LEU A 156 14.14 6.09 -2.85
C LEU A 156 12.94 6.56 -2.02
N GLY A 157 11.74 6.60 -2.62
CA GLY A 157 10.48 7.00 -1.98
C GLY A 157 9.68 5.85 -1.38
N GLU A 158 10.14 4.60 -1.48
CA GLU A 158 9.51 3.52 -0.71
C GLU A 158 9.60 3.86 0.77
N SER A 159 8.44 3.95 1.42
CA SER A 159 8.34 3.92 2.87
C SER A 159 8.86 2.58 3.35
N LYS A 160 10.18 2.44 3.45
CA LYS A 160 10.76 1.35 4.21
C LYS A 160 10.27 1.56 5.62
N ILE A 161 9.36 0.70 6.06
CA ILE A 161 9.17 0.46 7.49
C ILE A 161 10.52 -0.08 7.94
N ASN A 162 11.41 0.85 8.32
CA ASN A 162 12.77 0.53 8.68
C ASN A 162 12.70 0.07 10.13
N CYS A 163 12.43 -1.22 10.29
CA CYS A 163 12.54 -1.89 11.58
C CYS A 163 13.94 -1.65 12.11
N GLN A 164 14.08 -0.77 13.11
CA GLN A 164 15.34 -0.63 13.83
C GLN A 164 15.59 -1.80 14.78
N GLN A 165 14.59 -2.67 14.95
CA GLN A 165 14.66 -3.90 15.72
C GLN A 165 14.96 -5.11 14.82
N ASP A 166 15.65 -6.11 15.37
CA ASP A 166 15.75 -7.43 14.76
C ASP A 166 14.38 -8.11 14.82
N ILE A 167 13.74 -8.21 13.66
CA ILE A 167 12.37 -8.74 13.58
C ILE A 167 12.31 -10.22 13.93
N ILE A 168 13.38 -11.00 13.66
CA ILE A 168 13.42 -12.43 13.96
C ILE A 168 13.47 -12.60 15.48
N LEU A 169 14.40 -11.90 16.13
CA LEU A 169 14.53 -11.92 17.59
C LEU A 169 13.27 -11.44 18.29
N ALA A 170 12.62 -10.38 17.78
CA ALA A 170 11.35 -9.88 18.32
C ALA A 170 10.25 -10.96 18.28
N HIS A 171 10.18 -11.76 17.22
CA HIS A 171 9.22 -12.85 17.10
C HIS A 171 9.52 -14.02 18.04
N GLU A 172 10.81 -14.37 18.22
CA GLU A 172 11.24 -15.40 19.16
C GLU A 172 10.92 -15.00 20.60
N ASN A 173 11.24 -13.76 21.00
CA ASN A 173 10.95 -13.24 22.33
C ASN A 173 9.44 -13.16 22.59
N LEU A 174 8.68 -12.65 21.63
CA LEU A 174 7.23 -12.55 21.72
C LEU A 174 6.60 -13.95 21.79
N GLY A 175 7.04 -14.87 20.94
CA GLY A 175 6.60 -16.26 20.97
C GLY A 175 6.89 -16.95 22.29
N LYS A 176 8.09 -16.75 22.84
CA LYS A 176 8.47 -17.23 24.18
C LYS A 176 7.57 -16.63 25.25
N TYR A 177 7.31 -15.33 25.21
CA TYR A 177 6.40 -14.68 26.15
C TYR A 177 4.98 -15.27 26.06
N LEU A 178 4.42 -15.40 24.86
CA LEU A 178 3.11 -16.01 24.64
C LEU A 178 3.04 -17.45 25.15
N SER A 179 4.09 -18.25 24.94
CA SER A 179 4.17 -19.63 25.43
C SER A 179 4.17 -19.74 26.96
N GLN A 180 4.55 -18.69 27.68
CA GLN A 180 4.56 -18.66 29.14
C GLN A 180 3.20 -18.29 29.73
N ILE A 181 2.43 -17.44 29.04
CA ILE A 181 1.16 -16.92 29.54
C ILE A 181 -0.06 -17.67 29.02
N ILE A 182 0.03 -18.29 27.85
CA ILE A 182 -1.07 -19.05 27.24
C ILE A 182 -1.08 -20.45 27.86
N PRO A 183 -2.16 -20.84 28.57
CA PRO A 183 -2.28 -22.19 29.07
C PRO A 183 -2.30 -23.23 27.93
N PRO A 184 -1.81 -24.46 28.17
CA PRO A 184 -1.96 -25.54 27.22
C PRO A 184 -3.42 -25.77 26.84
N ASP A 185 -3.66 -26.15 25.59
CA ASP A 185 -4.97 -26.44 25.00
C ASP A 185 -5.97 -25.27 24.95
N SER A 186 -5.57 -24.06 25.34
CA SER A 186 -6.39 -22.85 25.19
C SER A 186 -6.68 -22.55 23.72
N LEU A 187 -7.93 -22.17 23.45
CA LEU A 187 -8.36 -21.71 22.14
C LEU A 187 -8.11 -20.21 22.00
N VAL A 188 -7.23 -19.85 21.06
CA VAL A 188 -6.75 -18.50 20.82
C VAL A 188 -7.50 -17.86 19.67
N TYR A 189 -8.16 -16.74 19.95
CA TYR A 189 -8.68 -15.82 18.96
C TYR A 189 -7.58 -14.82 18.56
N TRP A 190 -7.31 -14.71 17.26
CA TRP A 190 -6.29 -13.82 16.71
C TRP A 190 -6.90 -12.63 15.97
N ASP A 191 -6.65 -11.43 16.48
CA ASP A 191 -6.79 -10.13 15.79
C ASP A 191 -5.46 -9.37 15.81
N GLY A 192 -4.35 -10.12 15.72
CA GLY A 192 -2.98 -9.59 15.75
C GLY A 192 -2.46 -9.14 14.37
N GLY A 193 -3.36 -8.98 13.39
CA GLY A 193 -2.99 -8.62 12.02
C GLY A 193 -2.28 -9.75 11.26
N ASN A 194 -1.54 -9.39 10.20
CA ASN A 194 -0.83 -10.35 9.33
C ASN A 194 0.47 -10.90 9.94
N ALA A 195 0.64 -10.82 11.26
CA ALA A 195 1.88 -11.15 11.95
C ALA A 195 1.70 -12.34 12.90
N PHE A 196 1.09 -13.42 12.39
CA PHE A 196 0.78 -14.64 13.16
C PHE A 196 2.02 -15.46 13.56
N THR A 197 3.16 -15.20 12.93
CA THR A 197 4.43 -15.93 13.11
C THR A 197 4.84 -16.19 14.58
N PRO A 198 4.65 -15.30 15.58
CA PRO A 198 4.97 -15.61 16.98
C PRO A 198 4.22 -16.83 17.54
N MET A 199 3.04 -17.15 17.03
CA MET A 199 2.25 -18.31 17.47
C MET A 199 2.88 -19.65 17.10
N VAL A 200 3.86 -19.68 16.17
CA VAL A 200 4.64 -20.89 15.86
C VAL A 200 5.40 -21.39 17.10
N TYR A 201 5.74 -20.51 18.04
CA TYR A 201 6.42 -20.84 19.29
C TYR A 201 5.46 -21.24 20.42
N VAL A 202 4.15 -21.34 20.16
CA VAL A 202 3.12 -21.72 21.13
C VAL A 202 2.43 -23.01 20.66
N PRO A 203 3.15 -24.16 20.65
CA PRO A 203 2.69 -25.37 19.96
C PRO A 203 1.43 -26.02 20.57
N ASN A 204 1.13 -25.69 21.83
CA ASN A 204 -0.01 -26.27 22.55
C ASN A 204 -1.26 -25.37 22.51
N ALA A 205 -1.23 -24.25 21.78
CA ALA A 205 -2.41 -23.42 21.58
C ALA A 205 -3.26 -23.97 20.42
N ARG A 206 -4.57 -24.00 20.63
CA ARG A 206 -5.54 -24.24 19.56
C ARG A 206 -5.87 -22.90 18.91
N ILE A 207 -5.99 -22.89 17.58
CA ILE A 207 -6.23 -21.67 16.81
C ILE A 207 -7.39 -21.87 15.85
N PHE A 208 -7.96 -20.78 15.34
CA PHE A 208 -8.86 -20.81 14.19
C PHE A 208 -8.03 -20.65 12.91
N PRO A 209 -7.82 -21.71 12.11
CA PRO A 209 -6.88 -21.67 10.98
C PRO A 209 -7.11 -20.52 9.98
N PRO A 210 -8.36 -20.11 9.65
CA PRO A 210 -8.57 -18.97 8.76
C PRO A 210 -7.98 -17.65 9.27
N GLN A 211 -7.81 -17.47 10.59
CA GLN A 211 -7.28 -16.23 11.18
C GLN A 211 -5.76 -16.05 10.99
N ILE A 212 -5.02 -17.08 10.55
CA ILE A 212 -3.58 -16.98 10.27
C ILE A 212 -3.30 -15.87 9.24
N ASN A 213 -4.19 -15.71 8.25
CA ASN A 213 -4.12 -14.70 7.20
C ASN A 213 -5.04 -13.50 7.45
N ASP A 214 -5.57 -13.37 8.67
CA ASP A 214 -6.39 -12.23 9.12
C ASP A 214 -7.45 -11.80 8.07
N GLY A 215 -7.37 -10.58 7.56
CA GLY A 215 -8.34 -10.02 6.64
C GLY A 215 -8.29 -10.58 5.21
N TYR A 216 -7.23 -11.30 4.81
CA TYR A 216 -7.11 -11.86 3.46
C TYR A 216 -8.07 -13.03 3.21
N THR A 217 -8.51 -13.69 4.27
CA THR A 217 -9.44 -14.82 4.24
C THR A 217 -10.86 -14.42 4.69
N TYR A 218 -11.09 -13.14 4.99
CA TYR A 218 -12.39 -12.64 5.43
C TYR A 218 -13.33 -12.34 4.25
N HIS A 219 -14.59 -12.77 4.37
CA HIS A 219 -15.66 -12.56 3.40
C HIS A 219 -16.87 -11.87 4.05
N ILE A 220 -17.52 -11.01 3.27
CA ILE A 220 -18.79 -10.40 3.65
C ILE A 220 -19.92 -11.36 3.24
N GLY A 221 -20.60 -11.95 4.22
CA GLY A 221 -21.64 -12.95 4.01
C GLY A 221 -21.09 -14.32 3.58
N GLY A 222 -21.93 -15.12 2.95
CA GLY A 222 -21.58 -16.50 2.56
C GLY A 222 -21.87 -17.52 3.66
N ASP A 223 -21.98 -18.79 3.27
CA ASP A 223 -22.23 -19.88 4.21
C ASP A 223 -20.96 -20.15 5.07
N PRO A 224 -21.08 -20.13 6.41
CA PRO A 224 -19.94 -20.22 7.31
C PRO A 224 -19.22 -21.57 7.22
N ASP A 225 -19.94 -22.67 7.00
CA ASP A 225 -19.35 -24.01 6.98
C ASP A 225 -18.57 -24.23 5.67
N ILE A 226 -19.12 -23.76 4.54
CA ILE A 226 -18.41 -23.74 3.26
C ILE A 226 -17.17 -22.86 3.33
N LEU A 227 -17.29 -21.65 3.88
CA LEU A 227 -16.15 -20.74 4.02
C LEU A 227 -15.05 -21.38 4.88
N TYR A 228 -15.41 -21.94 6.03
CA TYR A 228 -14.45 -22.59 6.91
C TYR A 228 -13.73 -23.76 6.24
N TYR A 229 -14.47 -24.59 5.47
CA TYR A 229 -13.89 -25.69 4.70
C TYR A 229 -12.78 -25.23 3.75
N PHE A 230 -12.91 -24.04 3.16
CA PHE A 230 -11.89 -23.44 2.29
C PHE A 230 -10.89 -22.55 3.03
N SER A 231 -10.83 -22.59 4.37
CA SER A 231 -9.97 -21.72 5.19
C SER A 231 -10.30 -20.23 5.09
N HIS A 232 -11.57 -19.89 4.84
CA HIS A 232 -12.12 -18.54 4.86
C HIS A 232 -13.04 -18.32 6.06
N TRP A 233 -13.38 -17.06 6.33
CA TRP A 233 -14.27 -16.72 7.44
C TRP A 233 -15.13 -15.48 7.20
N ASN A 234 -16.15 -15.31 8.02
CA ASN A 234 -17.10 -14.21 7.94
C ASN A 234 -17.52 -13.76 9.36
N ALA A 235 -18.43 -12.78 9.43
CA ALA A 235 -18.93 -12.25 10.70
C ALA A 235 -19.63 -13.30 11.59
N GLU A 236 -20.25 -14.33 11.01
CA GLU A 236 -20.92 -15.38 11.78
C GLU A 236 -19.90 -16.29 12.47
N LEU A 237 -18.84 -16.70 11.78
CA LEU A 237 -17.73 -17.43 12.39
C LEU A 237 -16.99 -16.58 13.40
N ASP A 238 -16.73 -15.30 13.11
CA ASP A 238 -16.15 -14.34 14.05
C ASP A 238 -16.91 -14.35 15.39
N GLN A 239 -18.24 -14.20 15.34
CA GLN A 239 -19.07 -14.20 16.54
C GLN A 239 -19.00 -15.52 17.31
N ARG A 240 -19.02 -16.67 16.62
CA ARG A 240 -18.87 -17.99 17.26
C ARG A 240 -17.52 -18.10 17.96
N TRP A 241 -16.44 -17.77 17.26
CA TRP A 241 -15.08 -17.87 17.78
C TRP A 241 -14.82 -16.95 18.96
N ARG A 242 -15.39 -15.74 18.96
CA ARG A 242 -15.35 -14.87 20.14
C ARG A 242 -16.03 -15.48 21.35
N ASN A 243 -17.07 -16.29 21.17
CA ASN A 243 -17.74 -16.95 22.29
C ASN A 243 -16.98 -18.18 22.79
N GLU A 244 -16.24 -18.84 21.90
CA GLU A 244 -15.53 -20.10 22.18
C GLU A 244 -14.10 -19.89 22.70
N ALA A 245 -13.45 -18.78 22.36
CA ALA A 245 -12.05 -18.55 22.68
C ALA A 245 -11.82 -18.25 24.17
N ASP A 246 -10.69 -18.78 24.66
CA ASP A 246 -10.17 -18.59 26.01
C ASP A 246 -9.21 -17.39 26.06
N ILE A 247 -8.45 -17.18 24.99
CA ILE A 247 -7.42 -16.15 24.88
C ILE A 247 -7.69 -15.28 23.66
N PHE A 248 -7.50 -13.97 23.79
CA PHE A 248 -7.65 -12.99 22.73
C PHE A 248 -6.35 -12.22 22.56
N ILE A 249 -5.77 -12.24 21.37
CA ILE A 249 -4.55 -11.51 21.02
C ILE A 249 -4.91 -10.45 19.98
N ILE A 250 -4.84 -9.19 20.37
CA ILE A 250 -5.38 -8.06 19.60
C ILE A 250 -4.29 -7.01 19.33
N GLU A 251 -4.16 -6.52 18.10
CA GLU A 251 -3.31 -5.35 17.82
C GLU A 251 -3.82 -4.11 18.58
N ALA A 252 -2.91 -3.35 19.18
CA ALA A 252 -3.23 -2.15 19.95
C ALA A 252 -4.07 -1.13 19.16
N LYS A 253 -3.80 -0.96 17.86
CA LYS A 253 -4.58 -0.08 16.97
C LYS A 253 -6.02 -0.57 16.73
N ARG A 254 -6.28 -1.87 16.86
CA ARG A 254 -7.62 -2.49 16.67
C ARG A 254 -8.42 -2.54 17.95
N PHE A 255 -7.79 -2.40 19.11
CA PHE A 255 -8.43 -2.51 20.43
C PHE A 255 -9.66 -1.59 20.61
N ALA A 256 -9.72 -0.45 19.91
CA ALA A 256 -10.89 0.43 19.95
C ALA A 256 -12.20 -0.32 19.62
N ASN A 257 -12.16 -1.31 18.71
CA ASN A 257 -13.32 -2.12 18.31
C ASN A 257 -13.67 -3.23 19.30
N TRP A 258 -12.85 -3.43 20.34
CA TRP A 258 -12.97 -4.53 21.30
C TRP A 258 -13.39 -4.08 22.69
N LYS A 259 -13.40 -2.78 22.97
CA LYS A 259 -13.65 -2.23 24.32
C LYS A 259 -14.97 -2.69 24.93
N ASP A 260 -16.01 -2.83 24.10
CA ASP A 260 -17.34 -3.23 24.58
C ASP A 260 -17.42 -4.73 24.90
N PHE A 261 -16.53 -5.53 24.31
CA PHE A 261 -16.48 -6.98 24.51
C PHE A 261 -15.47 -7.38 25.60
N LEU A 262 -14.25 -6.85 25.55
CA LEU A 262 -13.16 -7.16 26.47
C LEU A 262 -13.24 -6.32 27.74
N THR A 263 -14.27 -6.58 28.53
CA THR A 263 -14.52 -5.85 29.79
C THR A 263 -13.68 -6.40 30.94
N PRO A 264 -13.20 -5.57 31.89
CA PRO A 264 -12.38 -6.02 33.02
C PRO A 264 -13.08 -7.04 33.95
N GLN A 265 -14.40 -7.14 33.89
CA GLN A 265 -15.18 -8.09 34.70
C GLN A 265 -15.17 -9.50 34.11
N ALA A 266 -15.04 -9.62 32.78
CA ALA A 266 -15.07 -10.91 32.07
C ALA A 266 -13.69 -11.35 31.56
N PHE A 267 -12.72 -10.43 31.51
CA PHE A 267 -11.40 -10.68 30.96
C PHE A 267 -10.30 -10.11 31.84
N GLN A 268 -9.25 -10.89 32.03
CA GLN A 268 -7.99 -10.46 32.60
C GLN A 268 -7.03 -10.07 31.48
N GLU A 269 -6.47 -8.87 31.53
CA GLU A 269 -5.42 -8.44 30.61
C GLU A 269 -4.03 -8.80 31.16
N PHE A 270 -3.17 -9.38 30.32
CA PHE A 270 -1.77 -9.60 30.64
C PHE A 270 -0.93 -8.34 30.41
N PRO A 271 0.23 -8.20 31.08
CA PRO A 271 1.17 -7.13 30.79
C PRO A 271 1.53 -7.09 29.31
N ALA A 272 1.66 -5.89 28.74
CA ALA A 272 2.05 -5.75 27.34
C ALA A 272 3.46 -6.36 27.11
N PRO A 273 3.68 -7.13 26.03
CA PRO A 273 5.00 -7.61 25.67
C PRO A 273 5.91 -6.45 25.30
N ASN A 274 7.21 -6.60 25.55
CA ASN A 274 8.21 -5.59 25.19
C ASN A 274 8.45 -5.50 23.68
N ASP A 275 8.27 -6.63 22.98
CA ASP A 275 8.52 -6.76 21.55
C ASP A 275 7.20 -6.77 20.75
N SER A 276 7.23 -6.14 19.58
CA SER A 276 6.10 -6.05 18.65
C SER A 276 6.33 -6.95 17.43
N PRO A 277 5.30 -7.66 16.92
CA PRO A 277 5.44 -8.52 15.75
C PRO A 277 5.57 -7.73 14.44
N ALA A 278 5.28 -6.42 14.45
CA ALA A 278 5.54 -5.54 13.32
C ALA A 278 5.99 -4.15 13.77
N CYS A 279 6.73 -3.46 12.91
CA CYS A 279 7.32 -2.15 13.23
C CYS A 279 6.39 -0.96 12.91
N SER A 280 5.18 -1.23 12.42
CA SER A 280 4.17 -0.20 12.26
C SER A 280 3.62 0.21 13.63
N LYS A 281 3.44 1.51 13.85
CA LYS A 281 2.82 2.05 15.07
C LYS A 281 1.46 1.38 15.33
N GLY A 282 1.23 0.91 16.55
CA GLY A 282 -0.04 0.29 16.94
C GLY A 282 -0.12 -1.22 16.63
N ALA A 283 0.97 -1.86 16.18
CA ALA A 283 1.06 -3.30 15.98
C ALA A 283 1.44 -4.07 17.25
N GLU A 284 1.67 -3.37 18.37
CA GLU A 284 1.89 -3.99 19.66
C GLU A 284 0.69 -4.85 20.04
N LEU A 285 0.93 -6.00 20.67
CA LEU A 285 -0.14 -6.94 21.01
C LEU A 285 -0.68 -6.67 22.43
N ARG A 286 -2.00 -6.71 22.56
CA ARG A 286 -2.70 -6.77 23.84
C ARG A 286 -3.31 -8.15 23.98
N ILE A 287 -3.03 -8.81 25.10
CA ILE A 287 -3.45 -10.19 25.34
C ILE A 287 -4.41 -10.24 26.51
N PHE A 288 -5.56 -10.88 26.28
CA PHE A 288 -6.62 -11.03 27.26
C PHE A 288 -6.96 -12.50 27.45
N GLN A 289 -7.23 -12.88 28.68
CA GLN A 289 -7.75 -14.19 29.04
C GLN A 289 -9.17 -14.05 29.57
N ARG A 290 -10.06 -14.91 29.09
CA ARG A 290 -11.41 -15.04 29.63
C ARG A 290 -11.33 -15.56 31.06
N ILE A 291 -12.00 -14.89 31.97
CA ILE A 291 -12.14 -15.35 33.35
C ILE A 291 -13.18 -16.49 33.37
N PRO A 292 -12.90 -17.63 34.02
CA PRO A 292 -13.84 -18.75 34.16
C PRO A 292 -15.16 -18.37 34.83
#